data_AF-A0A935YJE7-F1
#
_entry.id   AF-A0A935YJE7-F1
#
_cell.length_a   1.000
_cell.length_b   1.000
_cell.length_c   1.000
_cell.angle_alpha   90.00
_cell.angle_beta   90.00
_cell.angle_gamma   90.00
#
_symmetry.space_group_name_H-M   'P 1'
#
loop_
_entity.id
_entity.type
_entity.pdbx_description
1 polymer ?
#
loop_
_entity_poly.entity_id
_entity_poly.type
_entity_poly.pdbx_seq_one_letter_code
_entity_poly.pdbx_strand_id
1 'polypeptide(L)'
;MAETLLETAQTGGLPFPDVLRGLEAVVVAIISAEGILLDANRGFLLLMTRNLFAPEVGDVRDLFVSPRFDELTLMRARPLQDSVFRGLLSFGQAGGRVTSLRGAIYAHDEDYLLIAEHDIVRLETLRATLLELQDDLAEKQRHIIHIEHRAAKLQELADAAMRDRDTLLDALARRGGLPNTD
;
A
#
# COMPACT_ATOMS: atom_id res chain seq x y z
N MET A 1 30.98 -31.79 9.18
CA MET A 1 31.90 -30.85 8.50
C MET A 1 31.12 -29.74 7.80
N ALA A 2 30.43 -28.90 8.58
CA ALA A 2 29.86 -27.62 8.15
C ALA A 2 29.46 -26.81 9.40
N GLU A 3 30.32 -26.79 10.42
CA GLU A 3 30.03 -26.20 11.74
C GLU A 3 31.18 -25.31 12.19
N THR A 4 31.80 -24.61 11.26
CA THR A 4 32.95 -23.76 11.54
C THR A 4 32.95 -22.67 10.50
N LEU A 5 32.48 -21.47 10.86
CA LEU A 5 32.81 -20.16 10.25
C LEU A 5 31.90 -19.02 10.80
N LEU A 6 31.60 -18.99 12.10
CA LEU A 6 30.94 -17.82 12.73
C LEU A 6 31.52 -17.52 14.12
N GLU A 7 32.82 -17.74 14.28
CA GLU A 7 33.53 -17.44 15.53
C GLU A 7 34.76 -16.60 15.24
N THR A 8 34.56 -15.35 14.80
CA THR A 8 35.55 -14.26 14.91
C THR A 8 34.89 -12.90 14.68
N ALA A 9 34.38 -12.28 15.75
CA ALA A 9 34.33 -10.83 15.94
C ALA A 9 33.91 -10.53 17.38
N GLN A 10 34.79 -10.79 18.35
CA GLN A 10 34.72 -10.11 19.63
C GLN A 10 35.21 -8.67 19.42
N THR A 11 34.28 -7.75 19.18
CA THR A 11 34.56 -6.31 19.13
C THR A 11 33.32 -5.61 19.64
N GLY A 12 33.30 -5.22 20.92
CA GLY A 12 32.49 -4.15 21.55
C GLY A 12 30.98 -4.01 21.25
N GLY A 13 30.37 -4.86 20.44
CA GLY A 13 29.06 -4.64 19.86
C GLY A 13 27.93 -5.00 20.82
N LEU A 14 26.79 -4.36 20.63
CA LEU A 14 25.57 -4.66 21.36
C LEU A 14 25.17 -6.13 21.16
N PRO A 15 25.05 -6.94 22.22
CA PRO A 15 24.57 -8.31 22.09
C PRO A 15 23.12 -8.30 21.63
N PHE A 16 22.83 -8.95 20.50
CA PHE A 16 21.47 -9.05 19.96
C PHE A 16 20.65 -10.08 20.75
N PRO A 17 19.57 -9.66 21.46
CA PRO A 17 18.80 -10.58 22.29
C PRO A 17 18.09 -11.66 21.47
N ASP A 18 18.25 -12.93 21.86
CA ASP A 18 17.64 -14.08 21.15
C ASP A 18 16.11 -13.98 21.03
N VAL A 19 15.45 -13.40 22.04
CA VAL A 19 14.00 -13.17 22.04
C VAL A 19 13.54 -12.33 20.85
N LEU A 20 14.39 -11.43 20.33
CA LEU A 20 14.05 -10.57 19.21
C LEU A 20 14.26 -11.24 17.86
N ARG A 21 15.12 -12.28 17.76
CA ARG A 21 15.53 -12.88 16.49
C ARG A 21 14.35 -13.43 15.68
N GLY A 22 13.37 -14.02 16.36
CA GLY A 22 12.21 -14.65 15.72
C GLY A 22 11.05 -13.70 15.38
N LEU A 23 11.06 -12.46 15.85
CA LEU A 23 9.94 -11.55 15.69
C LEU A 23 9.87 -11.01 14.25
N GLU A 24 8.68 -11.09 13.63
CA GLU A 24 8.43 -10.56 12.29
C GLU A 24 7.68 -9.22 12.29
N ALA A 25 6.81 -8.99 13.27
CA ALA A 25 6.02 -7.75 13.38
C ALA A 25 6.86 -6.54 13.80
N VAL A 26 7.97 -6.80 14.49
CA VAL A 26 8.96 -5.82 14.91
C VAL A 26 10.19 -5.99 14.01
N VAL A 27 10.76 -4.88 13.61
CA VAL A 27 11.96 -4.76 12.80
C VAL A 27 13.07 -4.25 13.72
N VAL A 28 14.12 -5.07 13.87
CA VAL A 28 15.30 -4.75 14.69
C VAL A 28 16.55 -5.04 13.88
N ALA A 29 17.47 -4.08 13.84
CA ALA A 29 18.76 -4.24 13.18
C ALA A 29 19.85 -3.41 13.88
N ILE A 30 21.08 -3.92 13.81
CA ILE A 30 22.30 -3.23 14.17
C ILE A 30 23.05 -2.96 12.87
N ILE A 31 23.38 -1.70 12.62
CA ILE A 31 23.95 -1.23 11.36
C ILE A 31 25.17 -0.37 11.69
N SER A 32 26.31 -0.60 11.04
CA SER A 32 27.51 0.22 11.25
C SER A 32 27.34 1.65 10.75
N ALA A 33 28.24 2.56 11.14
CA ALA A 33 28.29 3.93 10.62
C ALA A 33 28.41 4.01 9.09
N GLU A 34 29.02 3.01 8.45
CA GLU A 34 29.19 2.90 7.01
C GLU A 34 27.94 2.37 6.30
N GLY A 35 26.92 1.94 7.06
CA GLY A 35 25.68 1.40 6.56
C GLY A 35 25.71 -0.10 6.27
N ILE A 36 26.62 -0.83 6.92
CA ILE A 36 26.71 -2.28 6.81
C ILE A 36 25.84 -2.93 7.88
N LEU A 37 25.03 -3.91 7.49
CA LEU A 37 24.22 -4.69 8.41
C LEU A 37 25.11 -5.62 9.26
N LEU A 38 25.14 -5.40 10.57
CA LEU A 38 25.91 -6.20 11.52
C LEU A 38 25.08 -7.36 12.10
N ASP A 39 23.84 -7.09 12.52
CA ASP A 39 22.90 -8.11 12.99
C ASP A 39 21.45 -7.64 12.75
N ALA A 40 20.52 -8.59 12.67
CA ALA A 40 19.10 -8.32 12.42
C ALA A 40 18.19 -9.44 12.92
N ASN A 41 16.96 -9.08 13.25
CA ASN A 41 15.91 -10.07 13.39
C ASN A 41 15.27 -10.46 12.05
N ARG A 42 14.46 -11.50 12.10
CA ARG A 42 13.68 -11.99 10.97
C ARG A 42 12.79 -10.91 10.34
N GLY A 43 12.20 -10.02 11.14
CA GLY A 43 11.41 -8.89 10.64
C GLY A 43 12.20 -7.97 9.70
N PHE A 44 13.42 -7.58 10.07
CA PHE A 44 14.29 -6.77 9.21
C PHE A 44 14.73 -7.53 7.96
N LEU A 45 15.07 -8.82 8.08
CA LEU A 45 15.45 -9.62 6.92
C LEU A 45 14.30 -9.76 5.90
N LEU A 46 13.07 -9.95 6.37
CA LEU A 46 11.88 -9.97 5.52
C LEU A 46 11.64 -8.62 4.82
N LEU A 47 11.91 -7.51 5.51
CA LEU A 47 11.84 -6.18 4.94
C LEU A 47 12.83 -6.00 3.79
N MET A 48 14.06 -6.51 3.94
CA MET A 48 15.07 -6.50 2.88
C MET A 48 14.63 -7.33 1.67
N THR A 49 14.20 -8.58 1.88
CA THR A 49 13.81 -9.48 0.78
C THR A 49 12.62 -8.96 -0.03
N ARG A 50 11.68 -8.26 0.61
CA ARG A 50 10.48 -7.72 -0.07
C ARG A 50 10.75 -6.48 -0.91
N ASN A 51 11.82 -5.74 -0.61
CA ASN A 51 12.08 -4.44 -1.20
C ASN A 51 13.34 -4.39 -2.09
N LEU A 52 14.13 -5.47 -2.15
CA LEU A 52 15.39 -5.50 -2.90
C LEU A 52 15.39 -6.61 -3.96
N PHE A 53 15.80 -6.27 -5.18
CA PHE A 53 16.37 -7.23 -6.12
C PHE A 53 17.85 -7.40 -5.72
N ALA A 54 18.13 -8.42 -4.90
CA ALA A 54 19.47 -8.84 -4.45
C ALA A 54 20.38 -7.68 -3.96
N PRO A 55 20.32 -7.28 -2.67
CA PRO A 55 21.33 -6.37 -2.16
C PRO A 55 22.72 -7.02 -2.32
N GLU A 56 23.72 -6.22 -2.70
CA GLU A 56 25.09 -6.57 -2.34
C GLU A 56 25.09 -6.88 -0.85
N VAL A 57 25.55 -8.08 -0.51
CA VAL A 57 25.35 -8.68 0.82
C VAL A 57 25.92 -7.74 1.89
N GLY A 58 25.05 -6.99 2.56
CA GLY A 58 25.39 -6.19 3.75
C GLY A 58 25.08 -4.70 3.66
N ASP A 59 25.11 -4.04 2.50
CA ASP A 59 24.82 -2.59 2.44
C ASP A 59 23.32 -2.32 2.47
N VAL A 60 22.87 -1.58 3.49
CA VAL A 60 21.45 -1.27 3.71
C VAL A 60 21.13 0.21 3.52
N ARG A 61 22.08 1.05 3.12
CA ARG A 61 21.88 2.52 3.03
C ARG A 61 20.75 2.89 2.08
N ASP A 62 20.73 2.25 0.91
CA ASP A 62 19.74 2.49 -0.13
C ASP A 62 18.33 2.02 0.27
N LEU A 63 18.21 1.21 1.33
CA LEU A 63 16.93 0.82 1.88
C LEU A 63 16.24 1.98 2.62
N PHE A 64 16.99 2.97 3.11
CA PHE A 64 16.45 4.10 3.87
C PHE A 64 15.95 5.21 2.94
N VAL A 65 14.62 5.29 2.76
CA VAL A 65 13.98 6.32 1.93
C VAL A 65 13.74 7.61 2.73
N SER A 66 13.29 7.49 3.98
CA SER A 66 13.06 8.65 4.84
C SER A 66 13.04 8.26 6.34
N PRO A 67 13.86 8.90 7.19
CA PRO A 67 15.06 9.67 6.82
C PRO A 67 16.03 8.83 5.98
N ARG A 68 16.83 9.48 5.15
CA ARG A 68 17.90 8.81 4.40
C ARG A 68 19.06 8.48 5.33
N PHE A 69 19.88 7.49 4.98
CA PHE A 69 20.94 7.03 5.86
C PHE A 69 22.00 8.12 6.12
N ASP A 70 22.35 8.93 5.11
CA ASP A 70 23.26 10.06 5.24
C ASP A 70 22.75 11.11 6.24
N GLU A 71 21.44 11.31 6.33
CA GLU A 71 20.82 12.23 7.28
C GLU A 71 20.99 11.78 8.73
N LEU A 72 21.05 10.47 8.98
CA LEU A 72 21.28 9.91 10.32
C LEU A 72 22.68 10.26 10.84
N THR A 73 23.69 10.25 9.97
CA THR A 73 25.08 10.55 10.33
C THR A 73 25.28 12.02 10.74
N LEU A 74 24.39 12.92 10.30
CA LEU A 74 24.42 14.34 10.63
C LEU A 74 23.71 14.66 11.95
N MET A 75 22.89 13.73 12.46
CA MET A 75 22.09 13.92 13.67
C MET A 75 22.90 13.52 14.91
N ARG A 76 23.21 14.49 15.77
CA ARG A 76 23.91 14.23 17.04
C ARG A 76 22.94 13.65 18.07
N ALA A 77 23.27 12.49 18.62
CA ALA A 77 22.57 11.89 19.76
C ALA A 77 23.55 11.50 20.87
N ARG A 78 23.08 11.49 22.11
CA ARG A 78 23.80 10.85 23.21
C ARG A 78 23.56 9.34 23.17
N PRO A 79 24.62 8.49 23.23
CA PRO A 79 24.48 7.05 23.11
C PRO A 79 23.41 6.47 24.04
N LEU A 80 22.49 5.66 23.49
CA LEU A 80 21.41 4.94 24.21
C LEU A 80 20.44 5.76 25.07
N GLN A 81 20.64 7.08 25.24
CA GLN A 81 19.74 7.95 26.01
C GLN A 81 18.83 8.77 25.09
N ASP A 82 19.38 9.25 23.98
CA ASP A 82 18.64 10.01 22.99
C ASP A 82 18.57 9.21 21.68
N SER A 83 17.37 9.08 21.12
CA SER A 83 17.22 8.53 19.78
C SER A 83 17.71 9.56 18.75
N VAL A 84 18.57 9.14 17.83
CA VAL A 84 18.98 9.90 16.63
C VAL A 84 17.75 10.32 15.83
N PHE A 85 16.79 9.41 15.72
CA PHE A 85 15.51 9.66 15.08
C PHE A 85 14.40 8.91 15.81
N ARG A 86 13.21 9.52 15.88
CA ARG A 86 11.99 8.87 16.37
C ARG A 86 10.80 9.35 15.55
N GLY A 87 10.06 8.41 14.96
CA GLY A 87 8.92 8.75 14.12
C GLY A 87 8.61 7.68 13.10
N LEU A 88 8.15 8.12 11.94
CA LEU A 88 7.87 7.25 10.81
C LEU A 88 9.13 7.08 9.96
N LEU A 89 9.56 5.84 9.80
CA LEU A 89 10.64 5.40 8.94
C LEU A 89 10.05 4.82 7.66
N SER A 90 10.64 5.13 6.52
CA SER A 90 10.23 4.60 5.23
C SER A 90 11.37 3.80 4.63
N PHE A 91 11.12 2.52 4.38
CA PHE A 91 12.09 1.58 3.83
C PHE A 91 11.69 1.10 2.44
N GLY A 92 12.63 1.04 1.51
CA GLY A 92 12.39 0.58 0.15
C GLY A 92 13.32 1.25 -0.85
N GLN A 93 12.99 1.15 -2.13
CA GLN A 93 13.74 1.83 -3.19
C GLN A 93 13.06 3.16 -3.54
N ALA A 94 13.85 4.21 -3.78
CA ALA A 94 13.34 5.47 -4.31
C ALA A 94 12.63 5.24 -5.66
N GLY A 95 11.33 5.59 -5.73
CA GLY A 95 10.49 5.35 -6.90
C GLY A 95 9.87 3.94 -7.00
N GLY A 96 10.19 3.05 -6.05
CA GLY A 96 9.66 1.69 -5.96
C GLY A 96 8.62 1.52 -4.85
N ARG A 97 8.43 0.27 -4.40
CA ARG A 97 7.59 -0.05 -3.25
C ARG A 97 8.29 0.42 -1.97
N VAL A 98 7.57 1.17 -1.14
CA VAL A 98 8.04 1.67 0.15
C VAL A 98 7.16 1.10 1.26
N THR A 99 7.78 0.67 2.35
CA THR A 99 7.14 0.18 3.57
C THR A 99 7.38 1.19 4.69
N SER A 100 6.30 1.67 5.30
CA SER A 100 6.39 2.57 6.46
C SER A 100 6.39 1.79 7.76
N LEU A 101 7.32 2.12 8.64
CA LEU A 101 7.48 1.57 9.98
C LEU A 101 7.46 2.71 11.00
N ARG A 102 6.88 2.49 12.16
CA ARG A 102 6.95 3.45 13.28
C ARG A 102 8.02 2.99 14.25
N GLY A 103 8.99 3.85 14.58
CA GLY A 103 10.10 3.41 15.41
C GLY A 103 11.07 4.51 15.80
N ALA A 104 12.24 4.06 16.24
CA ALA A 104 13.35 4.91 16.59
C ALA A 104 14.68 4.29 16.14
N ILE A 105 15.65 5.16 15.89
CA ILE A 105 17.04 4.81 15.65
C ILE A 105 17.85 5.40 16.79
N TYR A 106 18.69 4.58 17.40
CA TYR A 106 19.59 4.96 18.49
C TYR A 106 21.03 4.84 17.99
N ALA A 107 21.87 5.80 18.34
CA ALA A 107 23.31 5.65 18.17
C ALA A 107 23.90 4.95 19.41
N HIS A 108 24.85 4.07 19.19
CA HIS A 108 25.68 3.48 20.23
C HIS A 108 27.09 3.28 19.69
N ASP A 109 28.06 3.98 20.28
CA ASP A 109 29.44 4.04 19.79
C ASP A 109 29.51 4.45 18.31
N GLU A 110 29.86 3.52 17.41
CA GLU A 110 29.92 3.74 15.96
C GLU A 110 28.76 3.07 15.21
N ASP A 111 27.82 2.44 15.93
CA ASP A 111 26.71 1.68 15.36
C ASP A 111 25.35 2.36 15.58
N TYR A 112 24.39 1.99 14.74
CA TYR A 112 22.99 2.35 14.83
C TYR A 112 22.15 1.14 15.19
N LEU A 113 21.35 1.27 16.25
CA LEU A 113 20.30 0.33 16.61
C LEU A 113 18.95 0.86 16.10
N LEU A 114 18.39 0.16 15.14
CA LEU A 114 17.04 0.38 14.64
C LEU A 114 16.05 -0.49 15.42
N ILE A 115 14.97 0.12 15.92
CA ILE A 115 13.82 -0.59 16.48
C ILE A 115 12.55 0.05 15.93
N ALA A 116 11.77 -0.70 15.16
CA ALA A 116 10.53 -0.22 14.60
C ALA A 116 9.47 -1.32 14.52
N GLU A 117 8.21 -0.95 14.43
CA GLU A 117 7.09 -1.85 14.15
C GLU A 117 6.43 -1.46 12.83
N HIS A 118 5.74 -2.40 12.20
CA HIS A 118 4.91 -2.07 11.05
C HIS A 118 3.79 -1.10 11.44
N ASP A 119 3.62 -0.02 10.68
CA ASP A 119 2.51 0.91 10.86
C ASP A 119 1.20 0.27 10.34
N ILE A 120 0.59 -0.56 11.18
CA ILE A 120 -0.65 -1.28 10.88
C ILE A 120 -1.83 -0.29 10.72
N VAL A 121 -1.78 0.87 11.38
CA VAL A 121 -2.86 1.89 11.33
C VAL A 121 -3.04 2.41 9.91
N ARG A 122 -1.95 2.62 9.17
CA ARG A 122 -2.04 3.06 7.76
C ARG A 122 -2.60 1.97 6.83
N LEU A 123 -2.31 0.71 7.12
CA LEU A 123 -2.87 -0.44 6.39
C LEU A 123 -4.38 -0.58 6.65
N GLU A 124 -4.79 -0.43 7.90
CA GLU A 124 -6.20 -0.46 8.30
C GLU A 124 -6.98 0.71 7.69
N THR A 125 -6.40 1.91 7.67
CA THR A 125 -7.00 3.09 7.03
C THR A 125 -7.18 2.87 5.53
N LEU A 126 -6.17 2.37 4.82
CA LEU A 126 -6.27 2.09 3.39
C LEU A 126 -7.33 1.02 3.09
N ARG A 127 -7.40 -0.02 3.94
CA ARG A 127 -8.42 -1.07 3.83
C ARG A 127 -9.82 -0.50 4.03
N ALA A 128 -10.01 0.37 5.01
CA ALA A 128 -11.29 1.05 5.24
C ALA A 128 -11.69 1.90 4.03
N THR A 129 -10.79 2.71 3.48
CA THR A 129 -11.05 3.52 2.28
C THR A 129 -11.38 2.65 1.05
N LEU A 130 -10.73 1.49 0.89
CA LEU A 130 -11.05 0.57 -0.19
C LEU A 130 -12.45 -0.02 -0.06
N LEU A 131 -12.88 -0.35 1.16
CA LEU A 131 -14.24 -0.83 1.43
C LEU A 131 -15.28 0.27 1.14
N GLU A 132 -15.02 1.50 1.58
CA GLU A 132 -15.89 2.65 1.29
C GLU A 132 -16.05 2.88 -0.22
N LEU A 133 -14.94 2.81 -0.99
CA LEU A 133 -15.00 2.94 -2.44
C LEU A 133 -15.75 1.79 -3.14
N GLN A 134 -15.69 0.58 -2.59
CA GLN A 134 -16.45 -0.55 -3.11
C GLN A 134 -17.95 -0.35 -2.88
N ASP A 135 -18.34 0.15 -1.71
CA ASP A 135 -19.74 0.45 -1.40
C ASP A 135 -20.29 1.56 -2.31
N ASP A 136 -19.51 2.63 -2.52
CA ASP A 136 -19.82 3.72 -3.45
C ASP A 136 -20.01 3.23 -4.89
N LEU A 137 -19.13 2.32 -5.34
CA LEU A 137 -19.23 1.72 -6.67
C LEU A 137 -20.51 0.89 -6.81
N ALA A 138 -20.83 0.07 -5.79
CA ALA A 138 -22.04 -0.74 -5.79
C ALA A 138 -23.31 0.12 -5.75
N GLU A 139 -23.30 1.26 -5.06
CA GLU A 139 -24.40 2.22 -5.09
C GLU A 139 -24.56 2.85 -6.48
N LYS A 140 -23.48 3.31 -7.10
CA LYS A 140 -23.53 3.89 -8.46
C LYS A 140 -24.00 2.89 -9.51
N GLN A 141 -23.56 1.63 -9.42
CA GLN A 141 -24.03 0.57 -10.31
C GLN A 141 -25.54 0.32 -10.15
N ARG A 142 -26.05 0.26 -8.92
CA ARG A 142 -27.50 0.15 -8.66
C ARG A 142 -28.27 1.34 -9.23
N HIS A 143 -27.72 2.55 -9.11
CA HIS A 143 -28.33 3.76 -9.66
C HIS A 143 -28.40 3.73 -11.19
N ILE A 144 -27.33 3.27 -11.87
CA ILE A 144 -27.31 3.11 -13.33
C ILE A 144 -28.39 2.12 -13.77
N ILE A 145 -28.45 0.94 -13.15
CA ILE A 145 -29.46 -0.08 -13.47
C ILE A 145 -30.88 0.48 -13.30
N HIS A 146 -31.11 1.29 -12.26
CA HIS A 146 -32.41 1.92 -12.03
C HIS A 146 -32.77 2.92 -13.14
N ILE A 147 -31.81 3.76 -13.56
CA ILE A 147 -32.01 4.71 -14.66
C ILE A 147 -32.26 3.97 -15.97
N GLU A 148 -31.46 2.94 -16.28
CA GLU A 148 -31.61 2.15 -17.50
C GLU A 148 -32.99 1.49 -17.57
N HIS A 149 -33.45 0.89 -16.48
CA HIS A 149 -34.79 0.31 -16.41
C HIS A 149 -35.88 1.36 -16.62
N ARG A 150 -35.72 2.56 -16.04
CA ARG A 150 -36.67 3.66 -16.22
C ARG A 150 -36.68 4.18 -17.66
N ALA A 151 -35.52 4.31 -18.28
CA ALA A 151 -35.39 4.72 -19.68
C ALA A 151 -36.04 3.70 -20.63
N ALA A 152 -35.78 2.41 -20.42
CA ALA A 152 -36.40 1.33 -21.18
C ALA A 152 -37.94 1.37 -21.09
N LYS A 153 -38.48 1.59 -19.89
CA LYS A 153 -39.92 1.71 -19.68
C LYS A 153 -40.53 2.93 -20.39
N LEU A 154 -39.82 4.06 -20.40
CA LEU A 154 -40.28 5.26 -21.11
C LEU A 154 -40.25 5.06 -22.64
N GLN A 155 -39.21 4.40 -23.14
CA GLN A 155 -39.09 4.04 -24.55
C GLN A 155 -40.28 3.18 -25.00
N GLU A 156 -40.61 2.13 -24.23
CA GLU A 156 -41.72 1.23 -24.54
C GLU A 156 -43.07 1.96 -24.59
N LEU A 157 -43.32 2.87 -23.64
CA LEU A 157 -44.53 3.69 -23.62
C LEU A 157 -44.60 4.65 -24.81
N ALA A 158 -43.49 5.26 -25.20
CA ALA A 158 -43.42 6.12 -26.37
C ALA A 158 -43.70 5.33 -27.66
N ASP A 159 -43.11 4.15 -27.79
CA ASP A 159 -43.30 3.27 -28.95
C ASP A 159 -44.75 2.75 -29.04
N ALA A 160 -45.39 2.47 -27.90
CA ALA A 160 -46.81 2.09 -27.85
C ALA A 160 -47.70 3.26 -28.28
N ALA A 161 -47.46 4.47 -27.75
CA ALA A 161 -48.23 5.66 -28.10
C ALA A 161 -48.08 6.04 -29.59
N MET A 162 -46.88 5.88 -30.17
CA MET A 162 -46.68 6.10 -31.61
C MET A 162 -47.45 5.09 -32.45
N ARG A 163 -47.45 3.80 -32.06
CA ARG A 163 -48.22 2.75 -32.75
C ARG A 163 -49.73 3.01 -32.71
N ASP A 164 -50.26 3.42 -31.55
CA ASP A 164 -51.68 3.77 -31.41
C ASP A 164 -52.04 4.96 -32.31
N ARG A 165 -51.21 6.00 -32.34
CA ARG A 165 -51.41 7.18 -33.20
C ARG A 165 -51.45 6.78 -34.69
N ASP A 166 -50.49 5.99 -35.14
CA ASP A 166 -50.40 5.60 -36.55
C ASP A 166 -51.60 4.71 -36.95
N THR A 167 -52.05 3.84 -36.06
CA THR A 167 -53.27 3.03 -36.26
C THR A 167 -54.52 3.91 -36.40
N LEU A 168 -54.64 4.97 -35.60
CA LEU A 168 -55.75 5.93 -35.69
C LEU A 168 -55.70 6.73 -37.00
N LEU A 169 -54.51 7.16 -37.43
CA LEU A 169 -54.33 7.87 -38.70
C LEU A 169 -54.72 7.00 -39.90
N ASP A 170 -54.31 5.72 -39.91
CA ASP A 170 -54.69 4.76 -40.94
C ASP A 170 -56.20 4.52 -41.00
N ALA A 171 -56.85 4.39 -39.84
CA ALA A 171 -58.30 4.21 -39.76
C ALA A 171 -59.07 5.43 -40.29
N LEU A 172 -58.58 6.64 -40.00
CA LEU A 172 -59.15 7.89 -40.50
C LEU A 172 -58.93 8.04 -42.02
N ALA A 173 -57.75 7.70 -42.54
CA ALA A 173 -57.45 7.75 -43.97
C ALA A 173 -58.36 6.80 -44.78
N ARG A 174 -58.62 5.59 -44.28
CA ARG A 174 -59.54 4.63 -44.92
C ARG A 174 -61.01 5.08 -44.90
N ARG A 175 -61.41 5.89 -43.91
CA ARG A 175 -62.77 6.43 -43.82
C ARG A 175 -62.98 7.70 -44.67
N GLY A 176 -61.91 8.45 -44.95
CA GLY A 176 -61.93 9.62 -45.84
C GLY A 176 -61.86 9.29 -47.33
N GLY A 177 -61.42 8.09 -47.70
CA GLY A 177 -61.43 7.59 -49.07
C GLY A 177 -62.80 7.00 -49.47
N LEU A 178 -63.79 7.85 -49.75
CA LEU A 178 -64.96 7.44 -50.53
C LEU A 178 -64.52 7.16 -51.98
N PRO A 179 -64.98 6.06 -52.60
CA PRO A 179 -64.66 5.78 -54.00
C PRO A 179 -65.32 6.87 -54.87
N ASN A 180 -64.49 7.59 -55.62
CA ASN A 180 -64.94 8.43 -56.71
C ASN A 180 -65.65 7.49 -57.70
N THR A 181 -66.97 7.52 -57.68
CA THR A 181 -67.81 6.89 -58.69
C THR A 181 -68.15 7.98 -59.69
N ASP A 182 -67.86 7.66 -60.95
CA ASP A 182 -68.09 8.39 -62.21
C ASP A 182 -66.85 9.04 -62.86
#